data_AF-A0A3D4QEB1-F1
#
_entry.id   AF-A0A3D4QEB1-F1
#
_cell.length_a   1.000
_cell.length_b   1.000
_cell.length_c   1.000
_cell.angle_alpha   90.00
_cell.angle_beta   90.00
_cell.angle_gamma   90.00
#
_symmetry.space_group_name_H-M   'P 1'
#
loop_
_entity.id
_entity.type
_entity.pdbx_description
1 polymer ?
#
loop_
_entity_poly.entity_id
_entity_poly.type
_entity_poly.pdbx_seq_one_letter_code
_entity_poly.pdbx_strand_id
1 'polypeptide(L)'
;MHPAPSVILFSSLSGMGFGLLAWLGIGLPAVTGWVAFVFFALAYLLAVGGLIASTFHLGHPERALKAFTQWRSSWLSREAWASVAALLTMAAYGAGLVFYDMRLWPLGLL
;
A
#
# COMPACT_ATOMS: atom_id res chain seq x y z
N MET A 1 24.93 14.26 -4.44
CA MET A 1 24.24 13.10 -3.81
C MET A 1 23.71 12.23 -4.92
N HIS A 2 24.04 10.92 -4.96
CA HIS A 2 23.50 9.98 -5.94
C HIS A 2 22.49 9.06 -5.23
N PRO A 3 21.17 9.28 -5.41
CA PRO A 3 20.16 8.47 -4.73
C PRO A 3 20.27 7.02 -5.18
N ALA A 4 20.15 6.10 -4.21
CA ALA A 4 20.16 4.68 -4.53
C ALA A 4 18.95 4.33 -5.43
N PRO A 5 19.14 3.53 -6.50
CA PRO A 5 18.04 3.15 -7.39
C PRO A 5 16.83 2.54 -6.66
N SER A 6 17.08 1.77 -5.60
CA SER A 6 16.04 1.19 -4.75
C SER A 6 15.15 2.23 -4.07
N VAL A 7 15.69 3.40 -3.70
CA VAL A 7 14.93 4.50 -3.10
C VAL A 7 14.05 5.20 -4.14
N ILE A 8 14.55 5.35 -5.37
CA ILE A 8 13.77 5.90 -6.49
C ILE A 8 12.60 4.96 -6.81
N LEU A 9 12.86 3.66 -6.89
CA LEU A 9 11.83 2.64 -7.11
C LEU A 9 10.83 2.59 -5.96
N PHE A 10 11.30 2.59 -4.71
CA PHE A 10 10.44 2.61 -3.53
C PHE A 10 9.48 3.78 -3.54
N SER A 11 9.99 5.01 -3.68
CA SER A 11 9.19 6.22 -3.64
C SER A 11 8.19 6.29 -4.79
N SER A 12 8.63 5.92 -6.00
CA SER A 12 7.79 5.98 -7.20
C SER A 12 6.69 4.92 -7.19
N LEU A 13 7.03 3.65 -6.92
CA LEU A 13 6.07 2.54 -6.92
C LEU A 13 5.12 2.61 -5.72
N SER A 14 5.62 2.92 -4.52
CA SER A 14 4.75 3.06 -3.34
C SER A 14 3.82 4.26 -3.48
N GLY A 15 4.32 5.38 -4.03
CA GLY A 15 3.50 6.55 -4.33
C GLY A 15 2.36 6.25 -5.28
N MET A 16 2.64 5.55 -6.39
CA MET A 16 1.60 5.13 -7.34
C MET A 16 0.63 4.10 -6.73
N GLY A 17 1.14 3.10 -6.02
CA GLY A 17 0.33 2.03 -5.42
C GLY A 17 -0.61 2.53 -4.32
N PHE A 18 -0.07 3.19 -3.29
CA PHE A 18 -0.90 3.77 -2.22
C PHE A 18 -1.76 4.93 -2.71
N GLY A 19 -1.28 5.72 -3.68
CA GLY A 19 -2.07 6.75 -4.33
C GLY A 19 -3.29 6.17 -5.05
N LEU A 20 -3.12 5.10 -5.82
CA LEU A 20 -4.23 4.40 -6.47
C LEU A 20 -5.20 3.77 -5.46
N LEU A 21 -4.69 3.15 -4.40
CA LEU A 21 -5.54 2.64 -3.30
C LEU A 21 -6.35 3.75 -2.64
N ALA A 22 -5.77 4.94 -2.44
CA ALA A 22 -6.48 6.07 -1.86
C ALA A 22 -7.65 6.54 -2.75
N TRP A 23 -7.42 6.67 -4.06
CA TRP A 23 -8.48 7.03 -5.01
C TRP A 23 -9.59 5.97 -5.04
N LEU A 24 -9.23 4.68 -5.10
CA LEU A 24 -10.19 3.59 -5.05
C LEU A 24 -10.98 3.58 -3.74
N GLY A 25 -10.34 3.90 -2.61
CA GLY A 25 -10.96 3.96 -1.29
C GLY A 25 -12.04 5.04 -1.17
N ILE A 26 -11.85 6.18 -1.84
CA ILE A 26 -12.89 7.22 -1.95
C ILE A 26 -13.89 6.95 -3.10
N GLY A 27 -13.83 5.76 -3.71
CA GLY A 27 -14.79 5.31 -4.71
C GLY A 27 -14.53 5.80 -6.14
N LEU A 28 -13.30 6.21 -6.45
CA LEU A 28 -12.88 6.72 -7.76
C LEU A 28 -11.74 5.89 -8.38
N PRO A 29 -11.87 5.43 -9.64
CA PRO A 29 -13.10 5.35 -10.41
C PRO A 29 -14.12 4.42 -9.73
N ALA A 30 -15.41 4.59 -10.05
CA ALA A 30 -16.45 3.70 -9.56
C ALA A 30 -16.42 2.37 -10.33
N VAL A 31 -15.61 1.42 -9.86
CA VAL A 31 -15.42 0.11 -10.49
C VAL A 31 -15.79 -1.03 -9.55
N THR A 32 -16.34 -2.11 -10.12
CA THR A 32 -16.67 -3.35 -9.40
C THR A 32 -16.29 -4.57 -10.25
N GLY A 33 -16.42 -5.78 -9.69
CA GLY A 33 -16.14 -7.03 -10.39
C GLY A 33 -14.70 -7.15 -10.90
N TRP A 34 -14.53 -7.66 -12.12
CA TRP A 34 -13.22 -7.88 -12.75
C TRP A 34 -12.41 -6.60 -12.96
N VAL A 35 -13.08 -5.47 -13.23
CA VAL A 35 -12.39 -4.20 -13.42
C VAL A 35 -11.79 -3.75 -12.09
N ALA A 36 -12.56 -3.79 -11.00
CA ALA A 36 -12.03 -3.54 -9.66
C ALA A 36 -10.85 -4.48 -9.35
N PHE A 37 -10.96 -5.77 -9.66
CA PHE A 37 -9.88 -6.73 -9.42
C PHE A 37 -8.56 -6.30 -10.08
N VAL A 38 -8.59 -5.88 -11.35
CA VAL A 38 -7.38 -5.42 -12.07
C VAL A 38 -6.80 -4.17 -11.41
N PHE A 39 -7.64 -3.19 -11.05
CA PHE A 39 -7.19 -1.97 -10.38
C PHE A 39 -6.55 -2.27 -9.01
N PHE A 40 -7.20 -3.09 -8.18
CA PHE A 40 -6.67 -3.50 -6.88
C PHE A 40 -5.39 -4.33 -7.03
N ALA A 41 -5.34 -5.29 -7.95
CA ALA A 41 -4.14 -6.08 -8.21
C ALA A 41 -2.96 -5.19 -8.61
N LEU A 42 -3.17 -4.24 -9.53
CA LEU A 42 -2.15 -3.28 -9.94
C LEU A 42 -1.69 -2.41 -8.77
N ALA A 43 -2.63 -1.86 -7.99
CA ALA A 43 -2.31 -1.02 -6.85
C ALA A 43 -1.46 -1.75 -5.80
N TYR A 44 -1.80 -3.02 -5.52
CA TYR A 44 -1.05 -3.88 -4.61
C TYR A 44 0.33 -4.24 -5.14
N LEU A 45 0.45 -4.61 -6.42
CA LEU A 45 1.74 -4.93 -7.02
C LEU A 45 2.70 -3.73 -6.94
N LEU A 46 2.18 -2.52 -7.20
CA LEU A 46 2.96 -1.28 -7.07
C LEU A 46 3.32 -0.97 -5.60
N ALA A 47 2.34 -1.01 -4.69
CA ALA A 47 2.58 -0.70 -3.27
C ALA A 47 3.54 -1.69 -2.62
N VAL A 48 3.27 -2.99 -2.76
CA VAL A 48 4.10 -4.05 -2.18
C VAL A 48 5.45 -4.13 -2.89
N GLY A 49 5.49 -3.98 -4.21
CA GLY A 49 6.75 -3.91 -4.96
C GLY A 49 7.64 -2.76 -4.51
N GLY A 50 7.05 -1.58 -4.27
CA GLY A 50 7.74 -0.45 -3.68
C GLY A 50 8.26 -0.74 -2.26
N LEU A 51 7.41 -1.27 -1.38
CA LEU A 51 7.80 -1.65 -0.02
C LEU A 51 8.94 -2.69 -0.01
N ILE A 52 8.90 -3.69 -0.90
CA ILE A 52 10.00 -4.65 -1.07
C ILE A 52 11.27 -3.92 -1.52
N ALA A 53 11.17 -3.01 -2.50
CA ALA A 53 12.31 -2.21 -2.96
C ALA A 53 12.98 -1.42 -1.83
N SER A 54 12.21 -0.93 -0.85
CA SER A 54 12.74 -0.19 0.31
C SER A 54 13.72 -1.02 1.14
N THR A 55 13.52 -2.36 1.20
CA THR A 55 14.36 -3.25 2.01
C THR A 55 15.79 -3.35 1.48
N PHE A 56 15.98 -3.21 0.16
CA PHE A 56 17.30 -3.29 -0.48
C PHE A 56 18.16 -2.03 -0.28
N HIS A 57 17.61 -0.96 0.32
CA HIS A 57 18.41 0.18 0.74
C HIS A 57 18.90 0.08 2.20
N LEU A 58 18.42 -0.92 2.95
CA LEU A 58 18.89 -1.15 4.31
C LEU A 58 20.32 -1.69 4.29
N GLY A 59 21.16 -1.26 5.23
CA GLY A 59 22.49 -1.85 5.41
C GLY A 59 22.46 -3.33 5.84
N HIS A 60 21.35 -3.76 6.45
CA HIS A 60 21.09 -5.14 6.89
C HIS A 60 19.66 -5.56 6.49
N PRO A 61 19.41 -5.92 5.22
CA PRO A 61 18.07 -6.23 4.72
C PRO A 61 17.41 -7.42 5.44
N GLU A 62 18.20 -8.38 5.96
CA GLU A 62 17.72 -9.49 6.76
C GLU A 62 17.04 -9.04 8.07
N ARG A 63 17.29 -7.80 8.50
CA ARG A 63 16.70 -7.19 9.69
C ARG A 63 15.50 -6.31 9.37
N ALA A 64 14.98 -6.32 8.15
CA ALA A 64 13.84 -5.48 7.74
C ALA A 64 12.64 -5.60 8.69
N LEU A 65 12.36 -6.79 9.23
CA LEU A 65 11.29 -7.01 10.20
C LEU A 65 11.45 -6.20 11.50
N LYS A 66 12.68 -5.81 11.87
CA LYS A 66 12.91 -4.95 13.04
C LYS A 66 12.29 -3.56 12.86
N ALA A 67 12.00 -3.14 11.63
CA ALA A 67 11.27 -1.90 11.36
C ALA A 67 9.92 -1.85 12.10
N PHE A 68 9.28 -2.99 12.39
CA PHE A 68 7.98 -3.02 13.07
C PHE A 68 8.03 -2.91 14.60
N THR A 69 9.22 -2.88 15.23
CA THR A 69 9.32 -3.06 16.69
C THR A 69 9.22 -1.77 17.52
N GLN A 70 9.65 -0.63 16.97
CA GLN A 70 9.83 0.63 17.71
C GLN A 70 8.73 1.66 17.42
N TRP A 71 7.45 1.28 17.42
CA TRP A 71 6.33 2.15 17.02
C TRP A 71 6.28 3.52 17.73
N ARG A 72 6.62 3.57 19.03
CA ARG A 72 6.57 4.82 19.82
C ARG A 72 7.67 5.81 19.41
N SER A 73 8.88 5.35 19.18
CA SER A 73 10.07 6.19 18.97
C SER A 73 10.50 6.31 17.51
N SER A 74 10.23 5.30 16.69
CA SER A 74 10.66 5.23 15.30
C SER A 74 9.56 5.69 14.35
N TRP A 75 9.86 6.73 13.56
CA TRP A 75 9.02 7.17 12.45
C TRP A 75 8.84 6.07 11.40
N LEU A 76 9.93 5.42 11.01
CA LEU A 76 9.91 4.29 10.06
C LEU A 76 8.99 3.16 10.53
N SER A 77 8.96 2.89 11.84
CA SER A 77 8.07 1.88 12.40
C SER A 77 6.60 2.24 12.25
N ARG A 78 6.28 3.53 12.39
CA ARG A 78 4.93 4.03 12.16
C ARG A 78 4.51 3.90 10.71
N GLU A 79 5.39 4.23 9.78
CA GLU A 79 5.13 4.06 8.36
C GLU A 79 4.91 2.58 8.00
N ALA A 80 5.75 1.67 8.49
CA ALA A 80 5.62 0.24 8.21
C ALA A 80 4.26 -0.33 8.64
N TRP A 81 3.83 -0.01 9.86
CA TRP A 81 2.53 -0.42 10.38
C TRP A 81 1.35 0.29 9.69
N ALA A 82 1.49 1.58 9.36
CA ALA A 82 0.48 2.32 8.59
C ALA A 82 0.28 1.72 7.19
N SER A 83 1.36 1.33 6.52
CA SER A 83 1.32 0.62 5.23
C SER A 83 0.58 -0.71 5.35
N VAL A 84 0.87 -1.52 6.37
CA VAL A 84 0.17 -2.80 6.60
C VAL A 84 -1.31 -2.56 6.89
N ALA A 85 -1.65 -1.60 7.74
CA ALA A 85 -3.03 -1.28 8.06
C ALA A 85 -3.80 -0.80 6.83
N ALA A 86 -3.20 0.06 6.01
CA ALA A 86 -3.78 0.54 4.76
C ALA A 86 -4.03 -0.61 3.77
N LEU A 87 -3.05 -1.50 3.59
CA LEU A 87 -3.21 -2.69 2.75
C LEU A 87 -4.36 -3.56 3.28
N LEU A 88 -4.33 -4.01 4.54
CA LEU A 88 -5.40 -4.87 5.09
C LEU A 88 -6.80 -4.25 4.98
N THR A 89 -6.91 -2.94 5.23
CA THR A 89 -8.15 -2.20 5.07
C THR A 89 -8.66 -2.24 3.64
N MET A 90 -7.77 -1.96 2.68
CA MET A 90 -8.12 -1.95 1.26
C MET A 90 -8.33 -3.36 0.70
N ALA A 91 -7.76 -4.41 1.32
CA ALA A 91 -8.05 -5.79 0.95
C ALA A 91 -9.51 -6.12 1.25
N ALA A 92 -9.99 -5.75 2.44
CA ALA A 92 -11.39 -5.95 2.82
C ALA A 92 -12.33 -5.14 1.91
N TYR A 93 -12.03 -3.86 1.69
CA TYR A 93 -12.82 -3.00 0.81
C TYR A 93 -12.85 -3.51 -0.65
N GLY A 94 -11.68 -3.86 -1.20
CA GLY A 94 -11.56 -4.43 -2.54
C GLY A 94 -12.29 -5.76 -2.70
N ALA A 95 -12.26 -6.64 -1.69
CA ALA A 95 -13.01 -7.88 -1.72
C ALA A 95 -14.53 -7.66 -1.82
N GLY A 96 -15.06 -6.64 -1.13
CA GLY A 96 -16.45 -6.21 -1.27
C GLY A 96 -16.81 -5.82 -2.70
N LEU A 97 -15.98 -4.96 -3.32
CA LEU A 97 -16.20 -4.49 -4.69
C LEU A 97 -16.04 -5.58 -5.75
N VAL A 98 -15.07 -6.49 -5.56
CA VAL A 98 -14.73 -7.51 -6.55
C VAL A 98 -15.73 -8.67 -6.53
N PHE A 99 -16.09 -9.17 -5.35
CA PHE A 99 -16.84 -10.42 -5.23
C PHE A 99 -18.33 -10.22 -4.97
N TYR A 100 -18.72 -9.09 -4.39
CA TYR A 100 -20.09 -8.87 -3.92
C TYR A 100 -20.78 -7.67 -4.56
N ASP A 101 -20.10 -6.91 -5.43
CA ASP A 101 -20.60 -5.63 -5.96
C ASP A 101 -21.01 -4.66 -4.84
N MET A 102 -20.39 -4.81 -3.66
CA MET A 102 -20.76 -4.10 -2.44
C MET A 102 -19.66 -3.13 -2.03
N ARG A 103 -20.04 -1.86 -1.88
CA ARG A 103 -19.23 -0.87 -1.19
C ARG A 103 -19.39 -1.05 0.31
N LEU A 104 -18.34 -1.56 0.96
CA LEU A 104 -18.29 -1.63 2.41
C LEU A 104 -18.11 -0.21 2.98
N TRP A 105 -19.22 0.41 3.42
CA TRP A 105 -19.18 1.64 4.24
C TRP A 105 -18.96 1.27 5.72
N PRO A 106 -18.14 2.00 6.51
CA PRO A 106 -17.76 3.41 6.34
C PRO A 106 -16.25 3.66 6.50
N LEU A 107 -15.50 3.78 5.40
CA LEU A 107 -14.12 4.31 5.39
C LEU A 107 -13.93 5.30 4.23
N GLY A 108 -14.86 6.24 4.15
CA GLY A 108 -14.78 7.46 3.36
C GLY A 108 -15.62 8.51 4.07
N LEU A 109 -15.02 9.61 4.51
CA LEU A 109 -15.78 10.83 4.74
C LEU A 109 -16.21 11.29 3.34
N LEU A 110 -17.50 11.09 3.06
CA LEU A 110 -18.39 11.53 1.96
C LEU A 110 -19.21 10.36 1.41
#